data_AF-A0A3D8T585-F1
#
_entry.id   AF-A0A3D8T585-F1
#
_cell.length_a   1.000
_cell.length_b   1.000
_cell.length_c   1.000
_cell.angle_alpha   90.00
_cell.angle_beta   90.00
_cell.angle_gamma   90.00
#
_symmetry.space_group_name_H-M   'P 1'
#
loop_
_entity.id
_entity.type
_entity.pdbx_description
1 polymer ?
#
loop_
_entity_poly.entity_id
_entity_poly.type
_entity_poly.pdbx_seq_one_letter_code
_entity_poly.pdbx_strand_id
1 'polypeptide(L)'
;MGGPTGSGWVPKTLRIVLTLLFPILLVIAIQEISCPQCSWPQEAWIWDHLGARFSSWHRQTEQASSTNKSPGVWLDDSSNNVSRNIPRCTLPTTRHSITTGLTSCYPSSGGIWVSELGPLELQHLSINRFDSSERSWNTDEEESFCHRLRVFGGEWYNISADEIPILPDENGKMHCAPLEDLAPVFEIRRYVGFPETGGVLVLAPDGEGRFPENMSIVLNALSMEERCMALRRQGAVFCPDFKDCSVLEDLRREPWEWAGERGFPGWGSNDLEPDWSWCGTN
;
A
#
# COMPACT_ATOMS: atom_id res chain seq x y z
N MET A 1 52.23 4.71 -71.25
CA MET A 1 52.83 4.68 -69.91
C MET A 1 51.77 4.10 -68.99
N GLY A 2 51.62 2.78 -68.87
CA GLY A 2 52.50 1.83 -68.19
C GLY A 2 52.10 1.85 -66.71
N GLY A 3 51.53 0.83 -66.06
CA GLY A 3 51.44 -0.61 -66.26
C GLY A 3 50.70 -1.21 -65.04
N PRO A 4 50.62 -2.55 -64.89
CA PRO A 4 49.49 -3.26 -64.30
C PRO A 4 49.78 -3.86 -62.91
N THR A 5 48.76 -4.38 -62.22
CA THR A 5 48.73 -5.61 -61.38
C THR A 5 47.31 -5.76 -60.83
N GLY A 6 46.69 -6.91 -60.62
CA GLY A 6 47.18 -8.28 -60.55
C GLY A 6 46.23 -9.03 -59.61
N SER A 7 45.50 -9.98 -60.15
CA SER A 7 44.72 -11.01 -59.45
C SER A 7 45.58 -11.81 -58.47
N GLY A 8 45.01 -12.23 -57.32
CA GLY A 8 45.64 -13.22 -56.43
C GLY A 8 44.74 -13.53 -55.23
N TRP A 9 43.85 -14.51 -55.35
CA TRP A 9 44.02 -15.84 -54.75
C TRP A 9 43.99 -15.87 -53.22
N VAL A 10 42.86 -16.35 -52.70
CA VAL A 10 42.62 -16.73 -51.30
C VAL A 10 43.14 -18.15 -51.07
N PRO A 11 44.07 -18.38 -50.14
CA PRO A 11 44.34 -19.71 -49.61
C PRO A 11 43.44 -19.98 -48.40
N LYS A 12 42.60 -21.02 -48.56
CA LYS A 12 41.75 -21.62 -47.52
C LYS A 12 42.61 -22.40 -46.53
N THR A 13 43.22 -21.76 -45.55
CA THR A 13 43.90 -22.46 -44.46
C THR A 13 44.06 -21.57 -43.22
N LEU A 14 42.93 -21.11 -42.65
CA LEU A 14 42.94 -20.62 -41.26
C LEU A 14 41.52 -20.61 -40.66
N ARG A 15 40.84 -21.77 -40.69
CA ARG A 15 39.50 -21.93 -40.09
C ARG A 15 39.43 -23.04 -39.03
N ILE A 16 40.56 -23.50 -38.50
CA ILE A 16 40.60 -24.68 -37.61
C ILE A 16 41.34 -24.43 -36.27
N VAL A 17 41.79 -23.22 -35.95
CA VAL A 17 42.57 -22.99 -34.69
C VAL A 17 41.98 -21.92 -33.76
N LEU A 18 40.80 -21.35 -34.04
CA LEU A 18 40.19 -20.31 -33.19
C LEU A 18 38.80 -20.69 -32.63
N THR A 19 38.59 -21.98 -32.33
CA THR A 19 37.32 -22.47 -31.76
C THR A 19 37.49 -23.45 -30.59
N LEU A 20 38.69 -23.53 -29.99
CA LEU A 20 38.98 -24.49 -28.91
C LEU A 20 39.79 -23.92 -27.73
N LEU A 21 39.78 -22.60 -27.50
CA LEU A 21 40.49 -21.98 -26.35
C LEU A 21 39.67 -20.88 -25.64
N PHE A 22 38.35 -20.98 -25.60
CA PHE A 22 37.50 -20.01 -24.89
C PHE A 22 36.54 -20.53 -23.80
N PRO A 23 36.47 -21.83 -23.44
CA PRO A 23 35.71 -22.23 -22.25
C PRO A 23 36.56 -22.81 -21.10
N ILE A 24 37.89 -22.65 -21.07
CA ILE A 24 38.77 -23.28 -20.05
C ILE A 24 39.32 -22.29 -18.99
N LEU A 25 38.91 -21.02 -19.01
CA LEU A 25 39.35 -20.01 -18.01
C LEU A 25 38.19 -19.35 -17.23
N LEU A 26 37.05 -20.03 -17.08
CA LEU A 26 35.95 -19.57 -16.21
C LEU A 26 35.35 -20.71 -15.36
N VAL A 27 36.19 -21.63 -14.86
CA VAL A 27 35.77 -22.73 -13.96
C VAL A 27 36.67 -22.85 -12.72
N ILE A 28 37.53 -21.87 -12.42
CA ILE A 28 38.33 -21.88 -11.17
C ILE A 28 38.12 -20.57 -10.42
N ALA A 29 37.00 -20.47 -9.70
CA ALA A 29 36.85 -19.62 -8.50
C ALA A 29 35.48 -19.82 -7.81
N ILE A 30 34.98 -21.05 -7.62
CA ILE A 30 33.92 -21.31 -6.61
C ILE A 30 34.19 -22.67 -5.95
N GLN A 31 35.00 -22.63 -4.91
CA GLN A 31 35.25 -23.68 -3.91
C GLN A 31 35.88 -22.89 -2.73
N GLU A 32 35.38 -22.78 -1.50
CA GLU A 32 34.57 -23.62 -0.63
C GLU A 32 34.02 -22.72 0.51
N ILE A 33 32.71 -22.70 0.77
CA ILE A 33 32.16 -22.49 2.13
C ILE A 33 31.07 -23.55 2.31
N SER A 34 31.49 -24.72 2.77
CA SER A 34 30.58 -25.73 3.32
C SER A 34 30.15 -25.29 4.71
N CYS A 35 28.85 -25.03 4.90
CA CYS A 35 28.23 -24.92 6.22
C CYS A 35 27.34 -26.17 6.41
N PRO A 36 27.79 -27.22 7.13
CA PRO A 36 27.14 -28.53 7.09
C PRO A 36 25.99 -28.71 8.09
N GLN A 37 25.28 -27.65 8.53
CA GLN A 37 24.07 -27.77 9.37
C GLN A 37 23.10 -26.58 9.22
N CYS A 38 22.52 -26.37 8.04
CA CYS A 38 21.32 -25.53 7.89
C CYS A 38 20.27 -26.30 7.07
N SER A 39 19.46 -27.10 7.77
CA SER A 39 18.22 -27.64 7.22
C SER A 39 17.07 -26.70 7.59
N TRP A 40 16.69 -25.80 6.68
CA TRP A 40 15.37 -25.16 6.68
C TRP A 40 14.80 -25.16 5.26
N PRO A 41 13.49 -25.36 5.08
CA PRO A 41 12.87 -25.55 3.76
C PRO A 41 12.75 -24.23 2.99
N GLN A 42 12.71 -24.35 1.67
CA GLN A 42 12.58 -23.25 0.71
C GLN A 42 11.31 -22.42 0.97
N GLU A 43 11.48 -21.16 1.39
CA GLU A 43 10.42 -20.16 1.40
C GLU A 43 10.32 -19.50 0.02
N ALA A 44 9.28 -19.90 -0.72
CA ALA A 44 8.82 -19.24 -1.94
C ALA A 44 7.49 -18.48 -1.72
N TRP A 45 7.09 -18.20 -0.48
CA TRP A 45 5.75 -17.68 -0.16
C TRP A 45 5.68 -16.17 0.17
N ILE A 46 6.81 -15.50 0.40
CA ILE A 46 6.79 -14.09 0.87
C ILE A 46 6.70 -13.07 -0.28
N TRP A 47 7.10 -13.43 -1.50
CA TRP A 47 7.09 -12.49 -2.64
C TRP A 47 5.81 -12.48 -3.46
N ASP A 48 4.94 -13.48 -3.30
CA ASP A 48 3.65 -13.53 -4.01
C ASP A 48 2.61 -12.56 -3.44
N HIS A 49 2.67 -12.18 -2.16
CA HIS A 49 1.64 -11.32 -1.56
C HIS A 49 1.83 -9.81 -1.84
N LEU A 50 3.07 -9.34 -1.98
CA LEU A 50 3.35 -7.93 -2.35
C LEU A 50 3.27 -7.69 -3.86
N GLY A 51 3.53 -8.70 -4.69
CA GLY A 51 3.48 -8.60 -6.16
C GLY A 51 2.10 -8.89 -6.79
N ALA A 52 1.28 -9.76 -6.19
CA ALA A 52 0.02 -10.20 -6.80
C ALA A 52 -1.13 -9.18 -6.70
N ARG A 53 -1.11 -8.26 -5.71
CA ARG A 53 -2.14 -7.20 -5.61
C ARG A 53 -1.98 -6.11 -6.69
N PHE A 54 -0.76 -5.84 -7.15
CA PHE A 54 -0.49 -4.84 -8.21
C PHE A 54 -1.00 -5.28 -9.59
N SER A 55 -1.07 -6.60 -9.85
CA SER A 55 -1.50 -7.16 -11.14
C SER A 55 -2.98 -7.57 -11.18
N SER A 56 -3.64 -7.72 -10.02
CA SER A 56 -5.10 -7.91 -9.91
C SER A 56 -5.88 -6.65 -10.32
N TRP A 57 -5.38 -5.46 -9.94
CA TRP A 57 -6.03 -4.18 -10.20
C TRP A 57 -6.10 -3.83 -11.70
N HIS A 58 -5.06 -4.14 -12.47
CA HIS A 58 -5.02 -3.82 -13.91
C HIS A 58 -5.96 -4.67 -14.77
N ARG A 59 -6.54 -5.75 -14.22
CA ARG A 59 -7.46 -6.64 -14.94
C ARG A 59 -8.94 -6.32 -14.67
N GLN A 60 -9.25 -5.57 -13.61
CA GLN A 60 -10.64 -5.23 -13.25
C GLN A 60 -11.15 -3.96 -13.94
N THR A 61 -10.28 -3.08 -14.41
CA THR A 61 -10.66 -1.82 -15.08
C THR A 61 -11.12 -2.00 -16.54
N GLU A 62 -10.88 -3.15 -17.17
CA GLU A 62 -11.34 -3.43 -18.55
C GLU A 62 -12.66 -4.23 -18.63
N GLN A 63 -13.18 -4.76 -17.52
CA GLN A 63 -14.43 -5.56 -17.51
C GLN A 63 -15.67 -4.83 -17.00
N ALA A 64 -15.55 -3.60 -16.49
CA ALA A 64 -16.68 -2.83 -15.96
C ALA A 64 -17.52 -2.07 -17.01
N SER A 65 -17.37 -2.34 -18.31
CA SER A 65 -18.12 -1.67 -19.40
C SER A 65 -19.24 -2.51 -20.03
N SER A 66 -19.64 -3.63 -19.42
CA SER A 66 -20.74 -4.42 -19.95
C SER A 66 -21.29 -5.39 -18.90
N THR A 67 -22.27 -4.93 -18.09
CA THR A 67 -23.59 -5.55 -17.97
C THR A 67 -24.42 -4.84 -16.90
N ASN A 68 -25.39 -4.05 -17.35
CA ASN A 68 -26.56 -3.68 -16.55
C ASN A 68 -27.34 -4.96 -16.20
N LYS A 69 -27.35 -5.35 -14.92
CA LYS A 69 -28.48 -6.01 -14.25
C LYS A 69 -28.13 -6.30 -12.78
N SER A 70 -28.63 -5.45 -11.89
CA SER A 70 -28.72 -5.76 -10.46
C SER A 70 -29.68 -6.94 -10.25
N PRO A 71 -29.31 -7.99 -9.50
CA PRO A 71 -30.29 -8.85 -8.86
C PRO A 71 -30.44 -8.38 -7.41
N GLY A 72 -31.35 -7.42 -7.20
CA GLY A 72 -31.88 -7.17 -5.87
C GLY A 72 -32.67 -8.41 -5.45
N VAL A 73 -32.26 -9.04 -4.34
CA VAL A 73 -33.01 -10.12 -3.71
C VAL A 73 -34.27 -9.50 -3.12
N TRP A 74 -35.42 -9.75 -3.75
CA TRP A 74 -36.72 -9.48 -3.13
C TRP A 74 -36.96 -10.54 -2.07
N LEU A 75 -36.98 -10.14 -0.79
CA LEU A 75 -37.44 -10.97 0.31
C LEU A 75 -38.96 -11.07 0.23
N ASP A 76 -39.44 -12.28 -0.01
CA ASP A 76 -40.83 -12.69 0.02
C ASP A 76 -41.32 -12.85 1.47
N ASP A 77 -42.26 -11.99 1.86
CA ASP A 77 -43.01 -12.06 3.10
C ASP A 77 -43.94 -13.28 3.09
N SER A 78 -43.50 -14.40 3.69
CA SER A 78 -44.39 -15.47 4.15
C SER A 78 -43.76 -16.31 5.26
N SER A 79 -44.06 -15.91 6.50
CA SER A 79 -44.28 -16.76 7.69
C SER A 79 -43.44 -18.05 7.85
N ASN A 80 -42.39 -17.99 8.70
CA ASN A 80 -42.29 -18.77 9.95
C ASN A 80 -40.88 -18.68 10.56
N ASN A 81 -40.78 -17.97 11.69
CA ASN A 81 -39.84 -18.15 12.79
C ASN A 81 -38.45 -18.76 12.49
N VAL A 82 -37.68 -18.09 11.64
CA VAL A 82 -36.21 -18.11 11.74
C VAL A 82 -35.81 -16.66 11.93
N SER A 83 -35.72 -16.21 13.19
CA SER A 83 -34.87 -15.07 13.54
C SER A 83 -33.45 -15.46 13.14
N ARG A 84 -33.11 -15.29 11.85
CA ARG A 84 -31.73 -15.35 11.40
C ARG A 84 -31.04 -14.29 12.25
N ASN A 85 -30.10 -14.72 13.10
CA ASN A 85 -29.24 -13.83 13.87
C ASN A 85 -28.39 -13.04 12.88
N ILE A 86 -28.96 -11.96 12.32
CA ILE A 86 -28.24 -11.00 11.52
C ILE A 86 -27.34 -10.25 12.50
N PRO A 87 -26.01 -10.30 12.33
CA PRO A 87 -25.10 -9.60 13.23
C PRO A 87 -25.36 -8.09 13.14
N ARG A 88 -25.29 -7.41 14.28
CA ARG A 88 -25.13 -5.95 14.29
C ARG A 88 -23.66 -5.66 14.07
N CYS A 89 -23.35 -4.92 13.01
CA CYS A 89 -21.98 -4.54 12.73
C CYS A 89 -21.54 -3.44 13.68
N THR A 90 -20.25 -3.48 14.00
CA THR A 90 -19.57 -2.45 14.78
C THR A 90 -18.42 -1.96 13.94
N LEU A 91 -18.13 -0.66 14.01
CA LEU A 91 -16.93 -0.12 13.39
C LEU A 91 -15.69 -0.82 13.98
N PRO A 92 -14.66 -1.07 13.16
CA PRO A 92 -13.43 -1.64 13.65
C PRO A 92 -12.78 -0.69 14.66
N THR A 93 -12.11 -1.24 15.66
CA THR A 93 -11.34 -0.49 16.67
C THR A 93 -9.85 -0.79 16.62
N THR A 94 -9.46 -1.72 15.76
CA THR A 94 -8.07 -2.17 15.61
C THR A 94 -7.20 -1.01 15.11
N ARG A 95 -6.09 -0.75 15.81
CA ARG A 95 -5.06 0.23 15.45
C ARG A 95 -4.05 -0.38 14.50
N HIS A 96 -3.59 -1.59 14.78
CA HIS A 96 -2.66 -2.31 13.91
C HIS A 96 -3.05 -3.77 13.88
N SER A 97 -3.12 -4.35 12.67
CA SER A 97 -3.41 -5.76 12.47
C SER A 97 -2.22 -6.45 11.82
N ILE A 98 -1.64 -7.44 12.50
CA ILE A 98 -0.55 -8.26 11.92
C ILE A 98 -1.05 -9.16 10.78
N THR A 99 -2.36 -9.43 10.72
CA THR A 99 -2.96 -10.28 9.69
C THR A 99 -3.10 -9.52 8.37
N THR A 100 -3.49 -8.25 8.41
CA THR A 100 -3.69 -7.44 7.21
C THR A 100 -2.51 -6.52 6.89
N GLY A 101 -1.62 -6.26 7.87
CA GLY A 101 -0.54 -5.28 7.75
C GLY A 101 -1.02 -3.82 7.81
N LEU A 102 -2.32 -3.61 8.02
CA LEU A 102 -2.92 -2.27 8.02
C LEU A 102 -2.82 -1.62 9.39
N THR A 103 -2.64 -0.30 9.36
CA THR A 103 -2.65 0.56 10.54
C THR A 103 -3.75 1.60 10.39
N SER A 104 -4.65 1.68 11.37
CA SER A 104 -5.80 2.57 11.36
C SER A 104 -5.72 3.58 12.49
N CYS A 105 -6.28 4.77 12.25
CA CYS A 105 -6.56 5.75 13.28
C CYS A 105 -7.98 6.30 13.12
N TYR A 106 -8.51 6.86 14.21
CA TYR A 106 -9.91 7.25 14.32
C TYR A 106 -10.04 8.71 14.81
N PRO A 107 -10.02 9.70 13.89
CA PRO A 107 -10.08 11.09 14.28
C PRO A 107 -11.42 11.43 14.91
N SER A 108 -11.42 12.44 15.79
CA SER A 108 -12.63 12.92 16.48
C SER A 108 -13.66 13.52 15.51
N SER A 109 -13.21 13.94 14.32
CA SER A 109 -14.06 14.41 13.23
C SER A 109 -14.90 13.31 12.56
N GLY A 110 -14.71 12.04 12.97
CA GLY A 110 -15.43 10.87 12.44
C GLY A 110 -14.72 10.26 11.23
N GLY A 111 -15.06 9.01 10.88
CA GLY A 111 -14.41 8.22 9.83
C GLY A 111 -13.17 7.45 10.30
N ILE A 112 -12.47 6.82 9.35
CA ILE A 112 -11.32 5.95 9.62
C ILE A 112 -10.21 6.22 8.60
N TRP A 113 -9.02 6.55 9.09
CA TRP A 113 -7.83 6.67 8.24
C TRP A 113 -7.02 5.38 8.33
N VAL A 114 -6.68 4.79 7.19
CA VAL A 114 -5.95 3.52 7.11
C VAL A 114 -4.69 3.70 6.29
N SER A 115 -3.56 3.21 6.78
CA SER A 115 -2.28 3.23 6.05
C SER A 115 -1.62 1.86 6.10
N GLU A 116 -1.05 1.44 4.98
CA GLU A 116 -0.14 0.30 4.92
C GLU A 116 1.27 0.80 5.27
N LEU A 117 1.87 0.23 6.32
CA LEU A 117 3.14 0.70 6.86
C LEU A 117 4.19 -0.40 6.84
N GLY A 118 5.40 -0.05 6.39
CA GLY A 118 6.58 -0.90 6.49
C GLY A 118 7.19 -0.93 7.89
N PRO A 119 8.15 -1.85 8.15
CA PRO A 119 8.77 -2.01 9.45
C PRO A 119 9.39 -0.74 10.04
N LEU A 120 10.00 0.09 9.19
CA LEU A 120 10.60 1.37 9.60
C LEU A 120 9.55 2.41 10.03
N GLU A 121 8.39 2.39 9.39
CA GLU A 121 7.32 3.36 9.61
C GLU A 121 6.56 2.99 10.89
N LEU A 122 6.29 1.69 11.08
CA LEU A 122 5.79 1.14 12.34
C LEU A 122 6.72 1.49 13.51
N GLN A 123 8.03 1.30 13.33
CA GLN A 123 9.02 1.65 14.35
C GLN A 123 9.01 3.15 14.66
N HIS A 124 8.93 4.00 13.63
CA HIS A 124 8.86 5.45 13.81
C HIS A 124 7.60 5.89 14.59
N LEU A 125 6.46 5.24 14.33
CA LEU A 125 5.21 5.48 15.05
C LEU A 125 5.14 4.77 16.41
N SER A 126 6.19 4.08 16.83
CA SER A 126 6.23 3.28 18.07
C SER A 126 5.13 2.22 18.14
N ILE A 127 4.76 1.63 16.99
CA ILE A 127 3.81 0.52 16.88
C ILE A 127 4.58 -0.79 16.97
N ASN A 128 4.07 -1.74 17.76
CA ASN A 128 4.63 -3.08 17.81
C ASN A 128 4.32 -3.81 16.50
N ARG A 129 5.37 -4.19 15.76
CA ARG A 129 5.28 -4.89 14.48
C ARG A 129 4.95 -6.38 14.58
N PHE A 130 4.91 -6.94 15.79
CA PHE A 130 4.73 -8.37 16.02
C PHE A 130 3.39 -8.70 16.69
N ASP A 131 2.67 -7.68 17.17
CA ASP A 131 1.40 -7.86 17.88
C ASP A 131 0.35 -6.88 17.33
N SER A 132 -0.87 -7.37 17.17
CA SER A 132 -2.00 -6.49 16.88
C SER A 132 -2.28 -5.58 18.08
N SER A 133 -2.77 -4.37 17.83
CA SER A 133 -3.12 -3.40 18.87
C SER A 133 -4.44 -2.73 18.59
N GLU A 134 -5.07 -2.23 19.64
CA GLU A 134 -6.33 -1.48 19.57
C GLU A 134 -6.09 0.04 19.61
N ARG A 135 -7.08 0.81 19.18
CA ARG A 135 -7.08 2.27 19.28
C ARG A 135 -6.99 2.75 20.73
N SER A 136 -6.64 4.03 20.90
CA SER A 136 -6.77 4.69 22.19
C SER A 136 -8.21 5.16 22.36
N TRP A 137 -8.71 5.06 23.59
CA TRP A 137 -9.99 5.64 23.98
C TRP A 137 -9.83 7.07 24.50
N ASN A 138 -8.58 7.53 24.69
CA ASN A 138 -8.30 8.93 24.95
C ASN A 138 -8.29 9.68 23.61
N THR A 139 -9.25 10.58 23.45
CA THR A 139 -9.44 11.37 22.21
C THR A 139 -8.18 12.14 21.82
N ASP A 140 -7.50 12.80 22.77
CA ASP A 140 -6.32 13.61 22.47
C ASP A 140 -5.12 12.76 22.02
N GLU A 141 -4.97 11.58 22.61
CA GLU A 141 -3.92 10.63 22.22
C GLU A 141 -4.18 10.06 20.82
N GLU A 142 -5.44 9.72 20.54
CA GLU A 142 -5.85 9.16 19.25
C GLU A 142 -5.74 10.21 18.13
N GLU A 143 -6.16 11.45 18.39
CA GLU A 143 -6.02 12.57 17.45
C GLU A 143 -4.55 12.88 17.17
N SER A 144 -3.71 12.89 18.22
CA SER A 144 -2.27 13.04 18.09
C SER A 144 -1.64 11.91 17.25
N PHE A 145 -2.12 10.68 17.41
CA PHE A 145 -1.70 9.54 16.60
C PHE A 145 -2.15 9.69 15.14
N CYS A 146 -3.39 10.10 14.89
CA CYS A 146 -3.89 10.37 13.56
C CYS A 146 -3.04 11.40 12.80
N HIS A 147 -2.69 12.51 13.45
CA HIS A 147 -1.80 13.50 12.84
C HIS A 147 -0.46 12.92 12.40
N ARG A 148 0.13 12.01 13.18
CA ARG A 148 1.38 11.34 12.81
C ARG A 148 1.20 10.32 11.70
N LEU A 149 0.13 9.52 11.75
CA LEU A 149 -0.17 8.49 10.75
C LEU A 149 -0.41 9.09 9.36
N ARG A 150 -1.20 10.17 9.29
CA ARG A 150 -1.56 10.84 8.03
C ARG A 150 -0.36 11.35 7.23
N VAL A 151 0.79 11.61 7.87
CA VAL A 151 2.02 11.99 7.17
C VAL A 151 2.46 10.93 6.17
N PHE A 152 2.23 9.65 6.46
CA PHE A 152 2.57 8.53 5.58
C PHE A 152 1.63 8.38 4.37
N GLY A 153 0.56 9.19 4.28
CA GLY A 153 -0.53 8.95 3.35
C GLY A 153 -1.46 7.86 3.87
N GLY A 154 -2.31 7.34 3.01
CA GLY A 154 -3.30 6.33 3.35
C GLY A 154 -4.64 6.55 2.66
N GLU A 155 -5.60 5.76 3.09
CA GLU A 155 -6.96 5.69 2.59
C GLU A 155 -7.90 6.25 3.64
N TRP A 156 -8.89 7.01 3.18
CA TRP A 156 -9.94 7.55 4.03
C TRP A 156 -11.26 6.83 3.81
N TYR A 157 -11.85 6.32 4.89
CA TYR A 157 -13.15 5.67 4.90
C TYR A 157 -14.13 6.53 5.70
N ASN A 158 -15.27 6.85 5.07
CA ASN A 158 -16.41 7.43 5.75
C ASN A 158 -17.52 6.37 5.76
N ILE A 159 -17.55 5.56 6.80
CA ILE A 159 -18.51 4.46 6.93
C ILE A 159 -19.19 4.54 8.29
N SER A 160 -20.51 4.38 8.28
CA SER A 160 -21.29 4.12 9.48
C SER A 160 -21.48 2.62 9.68
N ALA A 161 -21.75 2.21 10.93
CA ALA A 161 -21.94 0.79 11.26
C ALA A 161 -23.12 0.15 10.50
N ASP A 162 -24.14 0.94 10.17
CA ASP A 162 -25.33 0.49 9.44
C ASP A 162 -25.08 0.33 7.93
N GLU A 163 -23.99 0.91 7.41
CA GLU A 163 -23.58 0.80 6.00
C GLU A 163 -22.63 -0.37 5.74
N ILE A 164 -22.12 -1.03 6.79
CA ILE A 164 -21.22 -2.17 6.63
C ILE A 164 -22.00 -3.34 6.03
N PRO A 165 -21.64 -3.82 4.82
CA PRO A 165 -22.31 -4.95 4.19
C PRO A 165 -22.22 -6.20 5.04
N ILE A 166 -23.31 -6.96 5.11
CA ILE A 166 -23.35 -8.28 5.75
C ILE A 166 -23.21 -9.34 4.68
N LEU A 167 -22.14 -10.14 4.76
CA LEU A 167 -21.76 -11.13 3.77
C LEU A 167 -21.81 -12.55 4.38
N PRO A 168 -22.22 -13.57 3.62
CA PRO A 168 -22.09 -14.96 4.06
C PRO A 168 -20.65 -15.45 3.91
N ASP A 169 -20.15 -16.20 4.89
CA ASP A 169 -18.89 -16.94 4.77
C ASP A 169 -19.07 -18.24 3.96
N GLU A 170 -17.98 -19.01 3.80
CA GLU A 170 -17.98 -20.30 3.11
C GLU A 170 -18.95 -21.34 3.69
N ASN A 171 -19.36 -21.16 4.96
CA ASN A 171 -20.31 -22.01 5.68
C ASN A 171 -21.73 -21.43 5.69
N GLY A 172 -21.98 -20.32 4.99
CA GLY A 172 -23.25 -19.62 4.96
C GLY A 172 -23.57 -18.80 6.21
N LYS A 173 -22.59 -18.59 7.11
CA LYS A 173 -22.74 -17.76 8.30
C LYS A 173 -22.53 -16.28 7.93
N MET A 174 -23.50 -15.46 8.32
CA MET A 174 -23.46 -14.01 8.09
C MET A 174 -22.40 -13.35 8.99
N HIS A 175 -21.56 -12.51 8.41
CA HIS A 175 -20.57 -11.68 9.09
C HIS A 175 -20.51 -10.28 8.45
N CYS A 176 -19.95 -9.32 9.16
CA CYS A 176 -19.74 -7.97 8.65
C CYS A 176 -18.53 -7.96 7.72
N ALA A 177 -18.64 -7.27 6.59
CA ALA A 177 -17.53 -7.09 5.68
C ALA A 177 -16.36 -6.41 6.41
N PRO A 178 -15.14 -6.93 6.25
CA PRO A 178 -13.96 -6.31 6.84
C PRO A 178 -13.64 -4.99 6.11
N LEU A 179 -12.91 -4.10 6.77
CA LEU A 179 -12.63 -2.76 6.24
C LEU A 179 -11.86 -2.82 4.91
N GLU A 180 -10.95 -3.76 4.77
CA GLU A 180 -10.15 -3.99 3.56
C GLU A 180 -10.95 -4.44 2.33
N ASP A 181 -12.21 -4.84 2.50
CA ASP A 181 -13.14 -5.18 1.41
C ASP A 181 -13.99 -3.98 0.96
N LEU A 182 -13.91 -2.85 1.67
CA LEU A 182 -14.64 -1.64 1.36
C LEU A 182 -13.82 -0.72 0.45
N ALA A 183 -14.50 0.09 -0.35
CA ALA A 183 -13.84 1.10 -1.16
C ALA A 183 -13.61 2.38 -0.34
N PRO A 184 -12.39 2.94 -0.31
CA PRO A 184 -12.15 4.21 0.35
C PRO A 184 -12.79 5.36 -0.43
N VAL A 185 -13.13 6.44 0.27
CA VAL A 185 -13.60 7.70 -0.32
C VAL A 185 -12.49 8.32 -1.16
N PHE A 186 -11.26 8.31 -0.65
CA PHE A 186 -10.08 8.70 -1.40
C PHE A 186 -8.82 8.06 -0.82
N GLU A 187 -7.77 8.07 -1.63
CA GLU A 187 -6.44 7.59 -1.27
C GLU A 187 -5.41 8.72 -1.49
N ILE A 188 -4.42 8.78 -0.60
CA ILE A 188 -3.24 9.60 -0.76
C ILE A 188 -2.00 8.71 -0.68
N ARG A 189 -1.26 8.64 -1.80
CA ARG A 189 -0.07 7.80 -1.93
C ARG A 189 1.18 8.65 -1.81
N ARG A 190 2.09 8.27 -0.92
CA ARG A 190 3.44 8.85 -0.84
C ARG A 190 4.36 7.94 -0.04
N TYR A 191 5.67 8.15 -0.21
CA TYR A 191 6.68 7.60 0.69
C TYR A 191 7.33 8.72 1.46
N VAL A 192 7.54 8.51 2.76
CA VAL A 192 8.15 9.52 3.63
C VAL A 192 9.38 9.00 4.35
N GLY A 193 10.29 9.92 4.67
CA GLY A 193 11.45 9.67 5.51
C GLY A 193 11.70 10.85 6.44
N PHE A 194 12.21 10.58 7.63
CA PHE A 194 12.44 11.58 8.68
C PHE A 194 13.94 11.69 8.97
N PRO A 195 14.63 12.70 8.42
CA PRO A 195 16.04 12.92 8.70
C PRO A 195 16.27 13.30 10.17
N GLU A 196 17.42 12.94 10.73
CA GLU A 196 17.80 13.34 12.10
C GLU A 196 17.91 14.86 12.28
N THR A 197 18.17 15.59 11.20
CA THR A 197 18.22 17.06 11.18
C THR A 197 16.85 17.72 11.29
N GLY A 198 15.78 16.94 11.35
CA GLY A 198 14.40 17.43 11.29
C GLY A 198 13.85 17.58 9.87
N GLY A 199 12.58 17.93 9.79
CA GLY A 199 11.80 17.98 8.55
C GLY A 199 11.36 16.59 8.06
N VAL A 200 10.88 16.54 6.82
CA VAL A 200 10.40 15.32 6.17
C VAL A 200 10.82 15.29 4.71
N LEU A 201 11.26 14.13 4.23
CA LEU A 201 11.41 13.86 2.80
C LEU A 201 10.14 13.20 2.29
N VAL A 202 9.58 13.71 1.21
CA VAL A 202 8.32 13.22 0.65
C VAL A 202 8.53 12.90 -0.83
N LEU A 203 8.26 11.64 -1.19
CA LEU A 203 8.15 11.20 -2.56
C LEU A 203 6.67 10.96 -2.86
N ALA A 204 6.07 11.84 -3.65
CA ALA A 204 4.72 11.69 -4.18
C ALA A 204 4.77 11.06 -5.58
N PRO A 205 3.69 10.42 -6.05
CA PRO A 205 3.58 9.99 -7.43
C PRO A 205 3.58 11.20 -8.38
N ASP A 206 3.89 10.94 -9.65
CA ASP A 206 3.76 11.91 -10.74
C ASP A 206 2.27 12.26 -11.01
N GLY A 207 2.02 13.18 -11.95
CA GLY A 207 0.67 13.58 -12.33
C GLY A 207 -0.20 12.46 -12.93
N GLU A 208 0.40 11.30 -13.25
CA GLU A 208 -0.30 10.10 -13.72
C GLU A 208 -0.44 9.04 -12.60
N GLY A 209 -0.07 9.38 -11.36
CA GLY A 209 -0.18 8.48 -10.20
C GLY A 209 0.93 7.43 -10.11
N ARG A 210 2.05 7.61 -10.83
CA ARG A 210 3.17 6.66 -10.87
C ARG A 210 4.33 7.10 -9.99
N PHE A 211 4.94 6.14 -9.31
CA PHE A 211 6.23 6.34 -8.65
C PHE A 211 7.39 6.09 -9.63
N PRO A 212 8.59 6.63 -9.35
CA PRO A 212 9.80 6.29 -10.11
C PRO A 212 10.05 4.78 -10.19
N GLU A 213 10.77 4.35 -11.22
CA GLU A 213 11.24 2.96 -11.29
C GLU A 213 12.21 2.64 -10.13
N ASN A 214 12.34 1.35 -9.79
CA ASN A 214 13.25 0.87 -8.73
C ASN A 214 12.89 1.32 -7.31
N MET A 215 11.61 1.38 -6.98
CA MET A 215 11.14 1.64 -5.60
C MET A 215 11.64 0.63 -4.56
N SER A 216 12.11 -0.55 -4.99
CA SER A 216 12.78 -1.52 -4.12
C SER A 216 13.95 -0.91 -3.35
N ILE A 217 14.61 0.14 -3.84
CA ILE A 217 15.69 0.83 -3.11
C ILE A 217 15.16 1.49 -1.83
N VAL A 218 13.96 2.07 -1.87
CA VAL A 218 13.30 2.69 -0.70
C VAL A 218 12.76 1.63 0.25
N LEU A 219 12.24 0.53 -0.28
CA LEU A 219 11.67 -0.58 0.50
C LEU A 219 12.74 -1.44 1.19
N ASN A 220 13.95 -1.52 0.62
CA ASN A 220 15.07 -2.30 1.18
C ASN A 220 15.85 -1.55 2.27
N ALA A 221 15.49 -0.31 2.61
CA ALA A 221 16.15 0.43 3.68
C ALA A 221 15.96 -0.27 5.03
N LEU A 222 17.03 -0.35 5.83
CA LEU A 222 17.04 -0.98 7.16
C LEU A 222 17.05 0.05 8.30
N SER A 223 17.17 1.34 7.96
CA SER A 223 17.06 2.44 8.91
C SER A 223 16.37 3.65 8.27
N MET A 224 15.90 4.58 9.11
CA MET A 224 15.27 5.81 8.63
C MET A 224 16.26 6.69 7.83
N GLU A 225 17.54 6.70 8.19
CA GLU A 225 18.56 7.45 7.43
C GLU A 225 18.82 6.81 6.06
N GLU A 226 18.91 5.48 5.97
CA GLU A 226 18.98 4.78 4.69
C GLU A 226 17.76 5.05 3.81
N ARG A 227 16.57 5.08 4.41
CA ARG A 227 15.33 5.43 3.71
C ARG A 227 15.38 6.86 3.19
N CYS A 228 15.86 7.81 3.99
CA CYS A 228 16.07 9.19 3.56
C CYS A 228 17.07 9.29 2.39
N MET A 229 18.19 8.57 2.45
CA MET A 229 19.14 8.49 1.33
C MET A 229 18.50 7.92 0.06
N ALA A 230 17.72 6.85 0.18
CA ALA A 230 17.01 6.24 -0.95
C ALA A 230 15.98 7.20 -1.55
N LEU A 231 15.18 7.87 -0.71
CA LEU A 231 14.19 8.85 -1.13
C LEU A 231 14.82 10.03 -1.89
N ARG A 232 15.93 10.58 -1.38
CA ARG A 232 16.67 11.65 -2.08
C ARG A 232 17.11 11.22 -3.47
N ARG A 233 17.59 9.98 -3.63
CA ARG A 233 17.98 9.43 -4.93
C ARG A 233 16.80 9.28 -5.90
N GLN A 234 15.60 9.09 -5.37
CA GLN A 234 14.35 9.00 -6.13
C GLN A 234 13.67 10.36 -6.37
N GLY A 235 14.34 11.48 -6.03
CA GLY A 235 13.80 12.82 -6.27
C GLY A 235 12.77 13.28 -5.24
N ALA A 236 12.77 12.70 -4.04
CA ALA A 236 11.92 13.17 -2.96
C ALA A 236 12.19 14.65 -2.62
N VAL A 237 11.12 15.37 -2.30
CA VAL A 237 11.15 16.77 -1.89
C VAL A 237 11.41 16.85 -0.39
N PHE A 238 12.38 17.65 0.02
CA PHE A 238 12.61 17.94 1.44
C PHE A 238 11.74 19.09 1.90
N CYS A 239 10.96 18.86 2.95
CA CYS A 239 10.08 19.82 3.58
C CYS A 239 10.55 20.09 5.02
N PRO A 240 11.09 21.28 5.33
CA PRO A 240 11.52 21.63 6.68
C PRO A 240 10.36 21.68 7.69
N ASP A 241 9.19 22.13 7.24
CA ASP A 241 7.93 22.16 8.00
C ASP A 241 6.81 21.56 7.13
N PHE A 242 5.93 20.78 7.76
CA PHE A 242 4.72 20.25 7.14
C PHE A 242 3.81 21.37 6.63
N LYS A 243 3.72 22.49 7.37
CA LYS A 243 2.81 23.61 7.06
C LYS A 243 3.16 24.32 5.78
N ASP A 244 4.43 24.36 5.38
CA ASP A 244 4.90 25.10 4.20
C ASP A 244 5.23 24.18 3.02
N CYS A 245 4.87 22.90 3.12
CA CYS A 245 5.13 21.89 2.10
C CYS A 245 3.93 21.71 1.17
N SER A 246 4.06 22.09 -0.11
CA SER A 246 2.98 21.91 -1.10
C SER A 246 2.61 20.44 -1.33
N VAL A 247 3.58 19.52 -1.21
CA VAL A 247 3.37 18.07 -1.37
C VAL A 247 2.57 17.47 -0.21
N LEU A 248 2.44 18.19 0.91
CA LEU A 248 1.68 17.78 2.09
C LEU A 248 0.51 18.75 2.39
N GLU A 249 0.00 19.42 1.35
CA GLU A 249 -1.12 20.34 1.50
C GLU A 249 -2.36 19.68 2.13
N ASP A 250 -2.53 18.38 1.93
CA ASP A 250 -3.62 17.60 2.52
C ASP A 250 -3.60 17.51 4.05
N LEU A 251 -2.43 17.69 4.67
CA LEU A 251 -2.31 17.68 6.13
C LEU A 251 -2.82 18.98 6.78
N ARG A 252 -3.11 20.03 6.00
CA ARG A 252 -3.60 21.31 6.52
C ARG A 252 -5.10 21.31 6.84
N ARG A 253 -5.80 20.25 6.47
CA ARG A 253 -7.25 20.12 6.51
C ARG A 253 -7.62 18.77 7.10
N GLU A 254 -8.84 18.64 7.58
CA GLU A 254 -9.38 17.35 8.00
C GLU A 254 -9.75 16.47 6.80
N PRO A 255 -9.71 15.13 6.91
CA PRO A 255 -10.02 14.25 5.79
C PRO A 255 -11.42 14.45 5.19
N TRP A 256 -12.41 14.76 6.02
CA TRP A 256 -13.79 15.01 5.56
C TRP A 256 -13.90 16.30 4.71
N GLU A 257 -13.05 17.30 4.94
CA GLU A 257 -13.01 18.52 4.13
C GLU A 257 -12.54 18.21 2.69
N TRP A 258 -11.63 17.24 2.53
CA TRP A 258 -11.15 16.77 1.23
C TRP A 258 -12.20 15.96 0.47
N ALA A 259 -13.02 15.19 1.19
CA ALA A 259 -14.08 14.38 0.58
C ALA A 259 -15.13 15.25 -0.15
N GLY A 260 -15.49 16.41 0.43
CA GLY A 260 -16.47 17.32 -0.15
C GLY A 260 -16.01 18.01 -1.44
N GLU A 261 -14.72 18.33 -1.56
CA GLU A 261 -14.19 19.09 -2.73
C GLU A 261 -13.96 18.23 -3.97
N ARG A 262 -13.67 16.93 -3.82
CA ARG A 262 -13.44 16.03 -4.97
C ARG A 262 -14.73 15.70 -5.75
N GLY A 263 -15.86 16.29 -5.37
CA GLY A 263 -17.10 16.21 -6.14
C GLY A 263 -17.63 14.79 -6.28
N PHE A 264 -17.45 13.95 -5.25
CA PHE A 264 -18.05 12.63 -5.24
C PHE A 264 -19.59 12.79 -5.34
N PRO A 265 -20.20 12.35 -6.45
CA PRO A 265 -21.60 12.64 -6.73
C PRO A 265 -22.48 11.89 -5.72
N GLY A 266 -23.14 12.64 -4.85
CA GLY A 266 -24.04 12.09 -3.81
C GLY A 266 -24.09 12.91 -2.53
N TRP A 267 -23.11 13.79 -2.31
CA TRP A 267 -23.00 14.53 -1.05
C TRP A 267 -23.48 15.97 -1.21
N GLY A 268 -24.70 16.24 -0.74
CA GLY A 268 -25.18 17.60 -0.54
C GLY A 268 -24.44 18.22 0.65
N SER A 269 -24.18 19.53 0.59
CA SER A 269 -23.56 20.31 1.67
C SER A 269 -24.30 20.29 3.02
N ASN A 270 -25.43 19.59 3.10
CA ASN A 270 -26.33 19.54 4.25
C ASN A 270 -26.34 18.18 4.98
N ASP A 271 -25.66 17.15 4.44
CA ASP A 271 -25.52 15.82 5.08
C ASP A 271 -24.21 15.72 5.90
N LEU A 272 -23.49 16.84 6.02
CA LEU A 272 -22.22 17.01 6.75
C LEU A 272 -22.45 17.38 8.22
N GLU A 273 -23.49 16.88 8.87
CA GLU A 273 -23.48 16.90 10.34
C GLU A 273 -22.70 15.65 10.77
N PRO A 274 -21.50 15.79 11.37
CA PRO A 274 -20.81 14.64 11.94
C PRO A 274 -21.76 13.97 12.92
N ASP A 275 -21.91 12.65 12.83
CA ASP A 275 -22.60 11.93 13.89
C ASP A 275 -21.75 12.06 15.16
N TRP A 276 -22.10 13.02 16.01
CA TRP A 276 -21.42 13.32 17.27
C TRP A 276 -21.66 12.26 18.35
N SER A 277 -22.44 11.21 18.08
CA SER A 277 -22.74 10.15 19.06
C SER A 277 -21.50 9.38 19.55
N TRP A 278 -20.36 9.53 18.85
CA TRP A 278 -19.09 8.88 19.16
C TRP A 278 -18.19 9.65 20.13
N CYS A 279 -18.37 10.97 20.28
CA CYS A 279 -17.71 11.73 21.34
C CYS A 279 -18.48 11.49 22.64
N GLY A 280 -18.16 10.41 23.33
CA GLY A 280 -18.79 10.02 24.58
C GLY A 280 -18.97 11.23 25.52
N THR A 281 -20.22 11.55 25.82
CA THR A 281 -20.56 12.47 26.92
C THR A 281 -20.36 11.71 28.23
N ASN A 282 -19.39 12.17 29.04
CA ASN A 282 -19.11 11.90 30.46
C ASN A 282 -19.75 10.68 31.14
#